data_AF-A0A2E9N181-F1
#
_entry.id   AF-A0A2E9N181-F1
#
_cell.length_a   1.000
_cell.length_b   1.000
_cell.length_c   1.000
_cell.angle_alpha   90.00
_cell.angle_beta   90.00
_cell.angle_gamma   90.00
#
_symmetry.space_group_name_H-M   'P 1'
#
loop_
_entity.id
_entity.type
_entity.pdbx_description
1 polymer ?
#
loop_
_entity_poly.entity_id
_entity_poly.type
_entity_poly.pdbx_seq_one_letter_code
_entity_poly.pdbx_strand_id
1 'polypeptide(L)'
;MKLIKYVSILLAFGCLAVSAKKKNVLFIAVDDLKPLLNCYGDDFAVTPNIDKLAEAGTVFQNAHCQQAVCGPSRVSLLTGYYPDTTGIYGMGGGKYKLREMHPDILTLPQHFKNNGYATIGTGKIFDPRNVEDDWHGPQDAISWTKFFGKNPYNAQKGGPKAGHYHDPEVLALAKFVEAEGKAKGLKGKPLRNYMRDRGAGPAVECYDVPDDAYKDGGVANRGVQQLERSKDSGQSFFLAVGFLKPHLPFVAPKKYWDLYDRASLPLAPFQGAPDGAPDCAIGDYVEARTYGGVPANGLISDATQRELIHGYLACVSYVDAQIGK
;
A
#
# COMPACT_ATOMS: atom_id res chain seq x y z
N MET A 1 34.14 27.29 -74.54
CA MET A 1 33.53 26.33 -73.59
C MET A 1 34.31 26.33 -72.28
N LYS A 2 33.81 26.99 -71.24
CA LYS A 2 34.24 26.77 -69.84
C LYS A 2 32.97 26.69 -69.01
N LEU A 3 32.64 25.49 -68.55
CA LEU A 3 31.46 25.18 -67.76
C LEU A 3 31.80 25.42 -66.29
N ILE A 4 31.27 26.50 -65.69
CA ILE A 4 31.40 26.77 -64.26
C ILE A 4 30.37 25.90 -63.54
N LYS A 5 30.84 24.86 -62.83
CA LYS A 5 30.01 24.04 -61.93
C LYS A 5 29.79 24.82 -60.63
N TYR A 6 28.56 25.29 -60.41
CA TYR A 6 28.14 25.77 -59.09
C TYR A 6 27.91 24.55 -58.18
N VAL A 7 28.74 24.42 -57.16
CA VAL A 7 28.52 23.46 -56.07
C VAL A 7 27.62 24.14 -55.05
N SER A 8 26.35 23.77 -55.02
CA SER A 8 25.41 24.18 -53.98
C SER A 8 25.75 23.43 -52.69
N ILE A 9 26.39 24.11 -51.74
CA ILE A 9 26.56 23.60 -50.37
C ILE A 9 25.21 23.80 -49.66
N LEU A 10 24.42 22.73 -49.55
CA LEU A 10 23.30 22.66 -48.63
C LEU A 10 23.87 22.64 -47.20
N LEU A 11 23.88 23.80 -46.53
CA LEU A 11 24.01 23.83 -45.07
C LEU A 11 22.72 23.23 -44.49
N ALA A 12 22.77 21.93 -44.16
CA ALA A 12 21.81 21.34 -43.25
C ALA A 12 22.02 21.98 -41.87
N PHE A 13 21.22 22.98 -41.54
CA PHE A 13 21.02 23.40 -40.15
C PHE A 13 20.37 22.22 -39.42
N GLY A 14 21.21 21.32 -38.90
CA GLY A 14 20.79 20.34 -37.92
C GLY A 14 20.29 21.10 -36.70
N CYS A 15 18.97 21.27 -36.62
CA CYS A 15 18.32 21.66 -35.38
C CYS A 15 18.64 20.56 -34.37
N LEU A 16 19.71 20.76 -33.60
CA LEU A 16 19.95 20.00 -32.38
C LEU A 16 18.79 20.36 -31.44
N ALA A 17 17.70 19.62 -31.57
CA ALA A 17 16.63 19.64 -30.59
C ALA A 17 17.25 19.16 -29.29
N VAL A 18 17.62 20.11 -28.43
CA VAL A 18 17.94 19.84 -27.03
C VAL A 18 16.64 19.35 -26.41
N SER A 19 16.44 18.04 -26.48
CA SER A 19 15.33 17.38 -25.80
C SER A 19 15.52 17.64 -24.31
N ALA A 20 14.63 18.44 -23.72
CA ALA A 20 14.68 18.74 -22.30
C ALA A 20 14.69 17.43 -21.51
N LYS A 21 15.63 17.29 -20.56
CA LYS A 21 15.76 16.07 -19.77
C LYS A 21 14.45 15.76 -19.06
N LYS A 22 13.84 14.61 -19.41
CA LYS A 22 12.61 14.12 -18.80
C LYS A 22 12.79 14.00 -17.27
N LYS A 23 11.84 14.52 -16.51
CA LYS A 23 11.86 14.43 -15.04
C LYS A 23 11.66 12.99 -14.60
N ASN A 24 12.24 12.60 -13.48
CA ASN A 24 11.94 11.33 -12.85
C ASN A 24 10.65 11.44 -12.03
N VAL A 25 10.00 10.31 -11.78
CA VAL A 25 8.80 10.22 -10.95
C VAL A 25 9.03 9.19 -9.85
N LEU A 26 8.85 9.60 -8.60
CA LEU A 26 8.68 8.71 -7.45
C LEU A 26 7.20 8.74 -7.08
N PHE A 27 6.52 7.61 -7.26
CA PHE A 27 5.11 7.42 -6.93
C PHE A 27 5.01 6.62 -5.64
N ILE A 28 4.55 7.26 -4.56
CA ILE A 28 4.35 6.61 -3.26
C ILE A 28 2.86 6.33 -3.08
N ALA A 29 2.52 5.07 -2.81
CA ALA A 29 1.17 4.66 -2.47
C ALA A 29 1.16 4.04 -1.06
N VAL A 30 0.17 4.40 -0.25
CA VAL A 30 0.01 3.87 1.11
C VAL A 30 -1.39 3.27 1.24
N ASP A 31 -1.45 1.98 1.59
CA ASP A 31 -2.71 1.23 1.68
C ASP A 31 -3.50 1.61 2.94
N ASP A 32 -4.78 1.97 2.76
CA ASP A 32 -5.73 2.37 3.82
C ASP A 32 -5.32 3.58 4.68
N LEU A 33 -4.41 4.43 4.19
CA LEU A 33 -4.04 5.68 4.86
C LEU A 33 -5.14 6.73 4.71
N LYS A 34 -5.76 7.08 5.85
CA LYS A 34 -6.64 8.24 6.00
C LYS A 34 -5.78 9.50 6.13
N PRO A 35 -6.33 10.70 5.87
CA PRO A 35 -5.66 11.97 6.15
C PRO A 35 -5.57 12.28 7.67
N LEU A 36 -5.22 11.30 8.49
CA LEU A 36 -4.89 11.43 9.91
C LEU A 36 -3.38 11.65 10.01
N LEU A 37 -2.95 12.83 9.57
CA LEU A 37 -1.57 13.27 9.42
C LEU A 37 -1.48 14.72 9.93
N ASN A 38 -0.34 15.12 10.46
CA ASN A 38 -0.20 16.49 11.00
C ASN A 38 -0.35 17.57 9.90
N CYS A 39 0.17 17.34 8.70
CA CYS A 39 -0.06 18.21 7.53
C CYS A 39 -1.54 18.30 7.07
N TYR A 40 -2.43 17.45 7.59
CA TYR A 40 -3.90 17.53 7.40
C TYR A 40 -4.64 18.01 8.66
N GLY A 41 -3.93 18.44 9.71
CA GLY A 41 -4.49 18.98 10.94
C GLY A 41 -4.76 17.95 12.04
N ASP A 42 -4.20 16.74 11.95
CA ASP A 42 -4.26 15.77 13.04
C ASP A 42 -3.16 16.05 14.07
N ASP A 43 -3.55 16.41 15.29
CA ASP A 43 -2.62 16.77 16.37
C ASP A 43 -2.00 15.55 17.08
N PHE A 44 -2.51 14.34 16.84
CA PHE A 44 -2.00 13.13 17.48
C PHE A 44 -0.96 12.43 16.60
N ALA A 45 -1.17 12.41 15.28
CA ALA A 45 -0.30 11.70 14.34
C ALA A 45 1.15 12.24 14.36
N VAL A 46 2.11 11.35 14.62
CA VAL A 46 3.54 11.67 14.55
C VAL A 46 4.06 11.32 13.14
N THR A 47 4.11 12.31 12.24
CA THR A 47 4.40 12.12 10.80
C THR A 47 5.41 13.10 10.18
N PRO A 48 6.56 13.36 10.84
CA PRO A 48 7.46 14.45 10.46
C PRO A 48 8.02 14.35 9.03
N ASN A 49 8.14 13.17 8.43
CA ASN A 49 8.71 13.01 7.09
C ASN A 49 7.67 13.32 6.00
N ILE A 50 6.43 12.87 6.18
CA ILE A 50 5.31 13.23 5.32
C ILE A 50 5.02 14.73 5.43
N ASP A 51 5.09 15.29 6.64
CA ASP A 51 4.89 16.73 6.84
C ASP A 51 5.97 17.55 6.12
N LYS A 52 7.24 17.14 6.19
CA LYS A 52 8.33 17.75 5.43
C LYS A 52 8.12 17.64 3.92
N LEU A 53 7.57 16.53 3.43
CA LEU A 53 7.22 16.38 2.01
C LEU A 53 6.08 17.34 1.62
N ALA A 54 5.10 17.52 2.50
CA ALA A 54 4.00 18.46 2.31
C ALA A 54 4.50 19.92 2.26
N GLU A 55 5.43 20.30 3.13
CA GLU A 55 6.07 21.64 3.13
C GLU A 55 6.83 21.95 1.83
N ALA A 56 7.44 20.93 1.22
CA ALA A 56 8.19 21.06 -0.03
C ALA A 56 7.30 20.87 -1.28
N GLY A 57 5.99 20.64 -1.11
CA GLY A 57 5.09 20.22 -2.16
C GLY A 57 3.79 21.01 -2.22
N THR A 58 2.77 20.38 -2.80
CA THR A 58 1.40 20.91 -2.83
C THR A 58 0.47 19.88 -2.22
N VAL A 59 -0.24 20.28 -1.16
CA VAL A 59 -1.20 19.42 -0.46
C VAL A 59 -2.60 19.67 -1.00
N PHE A 60 -3.27 18.60 -1.43
CA PHE A 60 -4.66 18.65 -1.86
C PHE A 60 -5.57 18.28 -0.70
N GLN A 61 -6.21 19.29 -0.09
CA GLN A 61 -7.09 19.11 1.07
C GLN A 61 -8.40 18.38 0.76
N ASN A 62 -8.74 18.23 -0.52
CA ASN A 62 -9.99 17.62 -0.98
C ASN A 62 -9.72 16.65 -2.14
N ALA A 63 -9.08 15.52 -1.83
CA ALA A 63 -8.80 14.44 -2.76
C ALA A 63 -9.56 13.16 -2.36
N HIS A 64 -10.33 12.61 -3.29
CA HIS A 64 -11.21 11.46 -3.04
C HIS A 64 -10.92 10.32 -4.01
N CYS A 65 -10.90 9.08 -3.50
CA CYS A 65 -10.92 7.89 -4.33
C CYS A 65 -12.30 7.67 -4.96
N GLN A 66 -12.34 7.00 -6.10
CA GLN A 66 -13.59 6.77 -6.84
C GLN A 66 -14.44 5.65 -6.22
N GLN A 67 -13.81 4.75 -5.46
CA GLN A 67 -14.49 3.73 -4.66
C GLN A 67 -13.58 3.33 -3.50
N ALA A 68 -14.10 3.34 -2.26
CA ALA A 68 -13.34 3.05 -1.04
C ALA A 68 -13.06 1.55 -0.81
N VAL A 69 -12.48 0.89 -1.82
CA VAL A 69 -12.03 -0.51 -1.80
C VAL A 69 -10.73 -0.60 -2.61
N CYS A 70 -9.71 -1.28 -2.06
CA CYS A 70 -8.36 -1.40 -2.62
C CYS A 70 -8.31 -1.62 -4.14
N GLY A 71 -8.88 -2.73 -4.62
CA GLY A 71 -8.81 -3.16 -6.02
C GLY A 71 -9.39 -2.13 -7.00
N PRO A 72 -10.70 -1.81 -6.89
CA PRO A 72 -11.36 -0.80 -7.70
C PRO A 72 -10.66 0.56 -7.69
N SER A 73 -10.27 1.06 -6.51
CA SER A 73 -9.57 2.35 -6.40
C SER A 73 -8.24 2.35 -7.14
N ARG A 74 -7.43 1.30 -6.96
CA ARG A 74 -6.10 1.20 -7.58
C ARG A 74 -6.20 1.04 -9.09
N VAL A 75 -7.14 0.21 -9.57
CA VAL A 75 -7.40 0.08 -11.01
C VAL A 75 -7.87 1.41 -11.59
N SER A 76 -8.77 2.12 -10.93
CA SER A 76 -9.27 3.41 -11.39
C SER A 76 -8.14 4.42 -11.53
N LEU A 77 -7.34 4.62 -10.48
CA LEU A 77 -6.20 5.52 -10.48
C LEU A 77 -5.16 5.17 -11.55
N LEU A 78 -4.81 3.88 -11.65
CA LEU A 78 -3.72 3.43 -12.52
C LEU A 78 -4.13 3.30 -13.98
N THR A 79 -5.40 3.38 -14.32
CA THR A 79 -5.87 3.39 -15.72
C THR A 79 -6.43 4.74 -16.15
N GLY A 80 -6.75 5.63 -15.20
CA GLY A 80 -7.38 6.92 -15.47
C GLY A 80 -8.89 6.82 -15.76
N TYR A 81 -9.51 5.67 -15.49
CA TYR A 81 -10.93 5.42 -15.75
C TYR A 81 -11.72 5.23 -14.45
N TYR A 82 -12.98 5.67 -14.43
CA TYR A 82 -13.87 5.41 -13.29
C TYR A 82 -14.18 3.90 -13.15
N PRO A 83 -14.50 3.41 -11.93
CA PRO A 83 -15.00 2.05 -11.73
C PRO A 83 -16.16 1.70 -12.67
N ASP A 84 -17.06 2.64 -12.94
CA ASP A 84 -18.19 2.45 -13.87
C ASP A 84 -17.77 2.24 -15.32
N THR A 85 -16.60 2.77 -15.73
CA THR A 85 -16.03 2.51 -17.06
C THR A 85 -15.27 1.19 -17.08
N THR A 86 -14.54 0.87 -16.02
CA THR A 86 -13.77 -0.38 -15.93
C THR A 86 -14.64 -1.61 -15.59
N GLY A 87 -15.83 -1.42 -15.03
CA GLY A 87 -16.67 -2.51 -14.52
C GLY A 87 -16.07 -3.27 -13.32
N ILE A 88 -14.96 -2.77 -12.75
CA ILE A 88 -14.23 -3.40 -11.64
C ILE A 88 -14.72 -2.79 -10.34
N TYR A 89 -15.72 -3.43 -9.73
CA TYR A 89 -16.39 -2.95 -8.51
C TYR A 89 -15.96 -3.68 -7.24
N GLY A 90 -15.10 -4.69 -7.34
CA GLY A 90 -14.70 -5.48 -6.18
C GLY A 90 -13.32 -6.11 -6.32
N MET A 91 -12.98 -6.95 -5.34
CA MET A 91 -11.74 -7.71 -5.36
C MET A 91 -11.79 -8.81 -6.41
N GLY A 92 -10.68 -9.06 -7.10
CA GLY A 92 -10.65 -9.91 -8.30
C GLY A 92 -10.78 -11.42 -8.08
N GLY A 93 -11.57 -11.90 -7.11
CA GLY A 93 -11.90 -13.31 -6.87
C GLY A 93 -12.60 -14.00 -8.06
N GLY A 94 -11.87 -14.18 -9.16
CA GLY A 94 -12.28 -14.76 -10.44
C GLY A 94 -13.12 -13.85 -11.35
N LYS A 95 -13.54 -12.65 -10.90
CA LYS A 95 -14.47 -11.80 -11.64
C LYS A 95 -13.88 -10.46 -12.08
N TYR A 96 -13.17 -9.78 -11.19
CA TYR A 96 -12.71 -8.41 -11.40
C TYR A 96 -11.22 -8.35 -11.76
N LYS A 97 -10.85 -9.08 -12.82
CA LYS A 97 -9.47 -9.20 -13.30
C LYS A 97 -9.22 -8.20 -14.44
N LEU A 98 -8.26 -7.29 -14.24
CA LEU A 98 -8.02 -6.16 -15.14
C LEU A 98 -7.85 -6.59 -16.60
N ARG A 99 -6.93 -7.54 -16.85
CA ARG A 99 -6.57 -7.97 -18.21
C ARG A 99 -7.54 -8.97 -18.83
N GLU A 100 -8.36 -9.65 -18.03
CA GLU A 100 -9.45 -10.47 -18.55
C GLU A 100 -10.61 -9.59 -19.04
N MET A 101 -10.91 -8.51 -18.29
CA MET A 101 -12.00 -7.59 -18.64
C MET A 101 -11.57 -6.54 -19.67
N HIS A 102 -10.33 -6.08 -19.60
CA HIS A 102 -9.76 -5.03 -20.45
C HIS A 102 -8.32 -5.37 -20.87
N PRO A 103 -8.15 -6.24 -21.87
CA PRO A 103 -6.81 -6.70 -22.30
C PRO A 103 -5.87 -5.55 -22.67
N ASP A 104 -6.38 -4.55 -23.39
CA ASP A 104 -5.58 -3.48 -24.01
C ASP A 104 -5.57 -2.16 -23.24
N ILE A 105 -6.19 -2.10 -22.05
CA ILE A 105 -6.26 -0.84 -21.29
C ILE A 105 -4.85 -0.36 -20.92
N LEU A 106 -4.56 0.91 -21.25
CA LEU A 106 -3.27 1.49 -20.94
C LEU A 106 -3.22 1.86 -19.45
N THR A 107 -2.20 1.38 -18.75
CA THR A 107 -1.96 1.77 -17.36
C THR A 107 -0.94 2.91 -17.28
N LEU A 108 -0.94 3.63 -16.15
CA LEU A 108 -0.01 4.72 -15.89
C LEU A 108 1.46 4.27 -16.01
N PRO A 109 1.93 3.18 -15.35
CA PRO A 109 3.30 2.74 -15.54
C PRO A 109 3.55 2.24 -16.97
N GLN A 110 2.59 1.57 -17.62
CA GLN A 110 2.74 1.16 -19.02
C GLN A 110 2.91 2.38 -19.95
N HIS A 111 2.19 3.48 -19.69
CA HIS A 111 2.36 4.74 -20.43
C HIS A 111 3.78 5.30 -20.27
N PHE A 112 4.32 5.35 -19.06
CA PHE A 112 5.71 5.77 -18.83
C PHE A 112 6.71 4.86 -19.55
N LYS A 113 6.50 3.53 -19.48
CA LYS A 113 7.35 2.52 -20.14
C LYS A 113 7.38 2.73 -21.65
N ASN A 114 6.21 2.90 -22.27
CA ASN A 114 6.07 3.15 -23.70
C ASN A 114 6.71 4.48 -24.14
N ASN A 115 6.97 5.40 -23.20
CA ASN A 115 7.62 6.69 -23.43
C ASN A 115 9.09 6.71 -22.99
N GLY A 116 9.73 5.55 -22.88
CA GLY A 116 11.18 5.41 -22.68
C GLY A 116 11.65 5.51 -21.23
N TYR A 117 10.74 5.48 -20.25
CA TYR A 117 11.12 5.41 -18.84
C TYR A 117 11.44 3.98 -18.40
N ALA A 118 12.37 3.84 -17.47
CA ALA A 118 12.42 2.65 -16.63
C ALA A 118 11.23 2.68 -15.67
N THR A 119 10.34 1.69 -15.72
CA THR A 119 9.18 1.60 -14.83
C THR A 119 9.41 0.49 -13.80
N ILE A 120 9.65 0.91 -12.58
CA ILE A 120 10.09 0.05 -11.48
C ILE A 120 9.03 0.07 -10.40
N GLY A 121 8.62 -1.09 -9.90
CA GLY A 121 7.62 -1.18 -8.83
C GLY A 121 8.04 -2.09 -7.67
N THR A 122 7.61 -1.77 -6.45
CA THR A 122 7.73 -2.65 -5.29
C THR A 122 6.59 -2.42 -4.29
N GLY A 123 6.27 -3.43 -3.48
CA GLY A 123 5.17 -3.36 -2.52
C GLY A 123 3.81 -3.52 -3.18
N LYS A 124 2.77 -2.82 -2.69
CA LYS A 124 1.39 -2.90 -3.20
C LYS A 124 1.05 -1.66 -4.05
N ILE A 125 1.02 -1.80 -5.37
CA ILE A 125 0.65 -0.74 -6.34
C ILE A 125 -0.71 -1.03 -6.96
N PHE A 126 -0.85 -2.14 -7.69
CA PHE A 126 -2.15 -2.74 -7.92
C PHE A 126 -2.53 -3.60 -6.70
N ASP A 127 -3.82 -3.93 -6.56
CA ASP A 127 -4.18 -5.05 -5.70
C ASP A 127 -3.88 -6.36 -6.47
N PRO A 128 -3.02 -7.25 -5.96
CA PRO A 128 -2.65 -8.49 -6.64
C PRO A 128 -3.85 -9.36 -7.01
N ARG A 129 -4.95 -9.27 -6.25
CA ARG A 129 -6.18 -10.03 -6.57
C ARG A 129 -6.84 -9.54 -7.85
N ASN A 130 -6.66 -8.29 -8.25
CA ASN A 130 -7.24 -7.72 -9.48
C ASN A 130 -6.33 -7.86 -10.70
N VAL A 131 -5.10 -8.34 -10.52
CA VAL A 131 -4.14 -8.64 -11.60
C VAL A 131 -3.74 -10.12 -11.51
N GLU A 132 -2.99 -10.65 -12.47
CA GLU A 132 -2.49 -12.04 -12.43
C GLU A 132 -1.25 -12.15 -11.53
N ASP A 133 -1.41 -11.92 -10.23
CA ASP A 133 -0.32 -11.98 -9.24
C ASP A 133 -0.75 -12.75 -7.98
N ASP A 134 0.12 -13.63 -7.49
CA ASP A 134 0.01 -14.43 -6.28
C ASP A 134 0.65 -13.76 -5.04
N TRP A 135 0.83 -12.44 -5.08
CA TRP A 135 1.55 -11.61 -4.09
C TRP A 135 3.07 -11.81 -4.09
N HIS A 136 3.59 -12.54 -5.07
CA HIS A 136 5.02 -12.82 -5.19
C HIS A 136 5.59 -12.42 -6.54
N GLY A 137 4.72 -12.24 -7.53
CA GLY A 137 5.05 -11.89 -8.91
C GLY A 137 5.02 -10.38 -9.17
N PRO A 138 5.14 -10.02 -10.46
CA PRO A 138 4.88 -8.67 -10.92
C PRO A 138 3.38 -8.38 -10.98
N GLN A 139 2.96 -7.26 -10.38
CA GLN A 139 1.60 -6.77 -10.49
C GLN A 139 1.34 -6.20 -11.88
N ASP A 140 0.60 -6.89 -12.75
CA ASP A 140 0.42 -6.50 -14.17
C ASP A 140 1.76 -6.38 -14.93
N ALA A 141 2.37 -7.52 -15.25
CA ALA A 141 3.74 -7.60 -15.79
C ALA A 141 4.04 -6.65 -16.96
N ILE A 142 3.06 -6.40 -17.84
CA ILE A 142 3.22 -5.51 -19.00
C ILE A 142 3.53 -4.05 -18.60
N SER A 143 3.05 -3.61 -17.43
CA SER A 143 3.24 -2.25 -16.90
C SER A 143 4.69 -1.91 -16.55
N TRP A 144 5.51 -2.90 -16.23
CA TRP A 144 6.82 -2.69 -15.59
C TRP A 144 7.97 -3.08 -16.50
N THR A 145 9.09 -2.35 -16.42
CA THR A 145 10.39 -2.88 -16.84
C THR A 145 10.92 -3.82 -15.78
N LYS A 146 10.63 -3.55 -14.50
CA LYS A 146 10.95 -4.42 -13.38
C LYS A 146 9.96 -4.26 -12.23
N PHE A 147 9.52 -5.37 -11.65
CA PHE A 147 8.71 -5.34 -10.44
C PHE A 147 9.28 -6.27 -9.38
N PHE A 148 9.14 -5.87 -8.14
CA PHE A 148 9.67 -6.56 -6.98
C PHE A 148 8.55 -6.89 -5.98
N GLY A 149 7.88 -8.02 -6.20
CA GLY A 149 6.84 -8.54 -5.30
C GLY A 149 7.40 -9.10 -3.98
N LYS A 150 8.68 -9.50 -3.97
CA LYS A 150 9.40 -9.94 -2.76
C LYS A 150 10.56 -9.01 -2.43
N ASN A 151 10.63 -8.65 -1.15
CA ASN A 151 11.69 -7.84 -0.58
C ASN A 151 12.41 -8.61 0.52
N PRO A 152 13.75 -8.48 0.64
CA PRO A 152 14.49 -9.08 1.72
C PRO A 152 14.07 -8.43 3.04
N TYR A 153 13.94 -9.27 4.06
CA TYR A 153 13.74 -8.82 5.43
C TYR A 153 15.09 -8.67 6.13
N ASN A 154 15.04 -8.13 7.34
CA ASN A 154 16.16 -8.07 8.26
C ASN A 154 16.91 -9.41 8.33
N ALA A 155 18.24 -9.37 8.17
CA ALA A 155 19.05 -10.58 8.12
C ALA A 155 19.07 -11.38 9.43
N GLN A 156 18.92 -10.72 10.58
CA GLN A 156 18.98 -11.36 11.89
C GLN A 156 17.60 -11.84 12.37
N LYS A 157 16.58 -10.99 12.22
CA LYS A 157 15.22 -11.28 12.70
C LYS A 157 14.37 -12.03 11.68
N GLY A 158 14.70 -11.92 10.39
CA GLY A 158 13.88 -12.44 9.31
C GLY A 158 12.55 -11.68 9.18
N GLY A 159 11.66 -12.22 8.34
CA GLY A 159 10.32 -11.68 8.12
C GLY A 159 9.27 -12.25 9.06
N PRO A 160 8.07 -11.64 9.09
CA PRO A 160 6.98 -12.05 9.96
C PRO A 160 6.49 -13.46 9.60
N LYS A 161 6.02 -14.19 10.61
CA LYS A 161 5.39 -15.50 10.45
C LYS A 161 3.88 -15.33 10.26
N ALA A 162 3.24 -16.33 9.66
CA ALA A 162 1.83 -16.28 9.27
C ALA A 162 1.46 -14.99 8.47
N GLY A 163 2.43 -14.40 7.78
CA GLY A 163 2.27 -13.19 6.97
C GLY A 163 2.36 -11.85 7.70
N HIS A 164 2.28 -11.84 9.05
CA HIS A 164 2.09 -10.60 9.81
C HIS A 164 2.85 -10.49 11.14
N TYR A 165 3.07 -11.59 11.86
CA TYR A 165 3.39 -11.54 13.29
C TYR A 165 4.83 -11.96 13.60
N HIS A 166 5.45 -11.32 14.59
CA HIS A 166 6.75 -11.68 15.17
C HIS A 166 6.65 -12.17 16.61
N ASP A 167 5.58 -11.84 17.33
CA ASP A 167 5.44 -12.16 18.75
C ASP A 167 5.34 -13.69 18.96
N PRO A 168 6.29 -14.31 19.69
CA PRO A 168 6.28 -15.75 19.96
C PRO A 168 5.01 -16.22 20.66
N GLU A 169 4.39 -15.40 21.51
CA GLU A 169 3.16 -15.76 22.23
C GLU A 169 1.97 -15.80 21.26
N VAL A 170 1.86 -14.79 20.39
CA VAL A 170 0.85 -14.76 19.32
C VAL A 170 0.99 -15.97 18.41
N LEU A 171 2.22 -16.32 18.03
CA LEU A 171 2.51 -17.46 17.17
C LEU A 171 2.24 -18.80 17.85
N ALA A 172 2.59 -18.93 19.14
CA ALA A 172 2.32 -20.13 19.92
C ALA A 172 0.82 -20.34 20.10
N LEU A 173 0.07 -19.28 20.43
CA LEU A 173 -1.39 -19.31 20.54
C LEU A 173 -2.03 -19.71 19.21
N ALA A 174 -1.62 -19.07 18.10
CA ALA A 174 -2.17 -19.38 16.79
C ALA A 174 -1.95 -20.85 16.41
N LYS A 175 -0.74 -21.38 16.63
CA LYS A 175 -0.41 -22.79 16.38
C LYS A 175 -1.25 -23.74 17.24
N PHE A 176 -1.39 -23.43 18.53
CA PHE A 176 -2.17 -24.24 19.47
C PHE A 176 -3.65 -24.28 19.08
N VAL A 177 -4.26 -23.12 18.86
CA VAL A 177 -5.69 -23.00 18.52
C VAL A 177 -5.98 -23.60 17.14
N GLU A 178 -5.08 -23.44 16.17
CA GLU A 178 -5.24 -24.07 14.86
C GLU A 178 -5.21 -25.59 14.96
N ALA A 179 -4.27 -26.16 15.74
CA ALA A 179 -4.19 -27.60 15.96
C ALA A 179 -5.45 -28.14 16.66
N GLU A 180 -5.93 -27.44 17.69
CA GLU A 180 -7.17 -27.78 18.39
C GLU A 180 -8.38 -27.74 17.45
N GLY A 181 -8.52 -26.68 16.64
CA GLY A 181 -9.61 -26.53 15.68
C GLY A 181 -9.59 -27.62 14.61
N LYS A 182 -8.41 -27.97 14.09
CA LYS A 182 -8.23 -29.08 13.14
C LYS A 182 -8.59 -30.43 13.75
N ALA A 183 -8.22 -30.68 15.01
CA ALA A 183 -8.60 -31.90 15.73
C ALA A 183 -10.12 -32.03 15.91
N LYS A 184 -10.85 -30.90 15.96
CA LYS A 184 -12.32 -30.83 15.94
C LYS A 184 -12.93 -30.94 14.54
N GLY A 185 -12.13 -31.20 13.50
CA GLY A 185 -12.57 -31.32 12.11
C GLY A 185 -12.85 -29.99 11.40
N LEU A 186 -12.53 -28.85 12.02
CA LEU A 186 -12.78 -27.54 11.43
C LEU A 186 -11.80 -27.26 10.27
N LYS A 187 -12.31 -26.66 9.19
CA LYS A 187 -11.54 -26.25 8.00
C LYS A 187 -12.07 -24.93 7.47
N GLY A 188 -11.31 -24.26 6.60
CA GLY A 188 -11.77 -23.07 5.88
C GLY A 188 -12.29 -21.95 6.79
N LYS A 189 -13.46 -21.38 6.45
CA LYS A 189 -14.09 -20.30 7.24
C LYS A 189 -14.41 -20.71 8.69
N PRO A 190 -14.99 -21.90 8.98
CA PRO A 190 -15.16 -22.37 10.35
C PRO A 190 -13.88 -22.37 11.20
N LEU A 191 -12.76 -22.85 10.65
CA LEU A 191 -11.48 -22.85 11.36
C LEU A 191 -10.98 -21.42 11.62
N ARG A 192 -11.09 -20.52 10.63
CA ARG A 192 -10.71 -19.11 10.81
C ARG A 192 -11.53 -18.42 11.88
N ASN A 193 -12.85 -18.63 11.90
CA ASN A 193 -13.71 -18.08 12.94
C ASN A 193 -13.32 -18.64 14.32
N TYR A 194 -13.05 -19.94 14.41
CA TYR A 194 -12.59 -20.58 15.65
C TYR A 194 -11.27 -19.98 16.17
N MET A 195 -10.32 -19.71 15.27
CA MET A 195 -9.06 -19.05 15.60
C MET A 195 -9.31 -17.63 16.11
N ARG A 196 -10.08 -16.83 15.36
CA ARG A 196 -10.46 -15.45 15.73
C ARG A 196 -11.10 -15.39 17.11
N ASP A 197 -12.12 -16.21 17.35
CA ASP A 197 -12.91 -16.20 18.59
C ASP A 197 -12.08 -16.58 19.84
N ARG A 198 -10.89 -17.14 19.61
CA ARG A 198 -9.90 -17.52 20.63
C ARG A 198 -8.69 -16.58 20.65
N GLY A 199 -8.76 -15.44 19.95
CA GLY A 199 -7.71 -14.43 19.90
C GLY A 199 -6.52 -14.76 18.99
N ALA A 200 -6.55 -15.88 18.26
CA ALA A 200 -5.48 -16.22 17.33
C ALA A 200 -5.57 -15.38 16.03
N GLY A 201 -4.47 -14.74 15.68
CA GLY A 201 -4.41 -13.77 14.57
C GLY A 201 -5.01 -12.41 14.98
N PRO A 202 -4.41 -11.73 15.96
CA PRO A 202 -4.97 -10.49 16.51
C PRO A 202 -4.94 -9.33 15.52
N ALA A 203 -5.84 -8.35 15.70
CA ALA A 203 -5.89 -7.16 14.85
C ALA A 203 -4.65 -6.26 15.01
N VAL A 204 -3.91 -6.43 16.11
CA VAL A 204 -2.77 -5.59 16.51
C VAL A 204 -1.56 -6.44 16.89
N GLU A 205 -0.36 -5.93 16.68
CA GLU A 205 0.87 -6.46 17.28
C GLU A 205 1.87 -5.34 17.56
N CYS A 206 2.34 -5.29 18.81
CA CYS A 206 3.38 -4.39 19.29
C CYS A 206 4.59 -5.21 19.72
N TYR A 207 5.55 -5.42 18.83
CA TYR A 207 6.70 -6.29 19.11
C TYR A 207 8.03 -5.59 18.79
N ASP A 208 9.06 -5.84 19.61
CA ASP A 208 10.35 -5.15 19.53
C ASP A 208 11.27 -5.79 18.48
N VAL A 209 11.20 -5.24 17.27
CA VAL A 209 11.97 -5.66 16.09
C VAL A 209 12.38 -4.44 15.26
N PRO A 210 13.44 -4.52 14.45
CA PRO A 210 13.79 -3.44 13.52
C PRO A 210 12.75 -3.27 12.41
N ASP A 211 12.74 -2.10 11.77
CA ASP A 211 11.77 -1.72 10.72
C ASP A 211 11.63 -2.75 9.59
N ASP A 212 12.77 -3.28 9.14
CA ASP A 212 12.87 -4.21 8.02
C ASP A 212 12.60 -5.66 8.43
N ALA A 213 12.26 -5.92 9.69
CA ALA A 213 11.63 -7.17 10.10
C ALA A 213 10.17 -7.23 9.63
N TYR A 214 9.49 -6.09 9.46
CA TYR A 214 8.18 -6.03 8.82
C TYR A 214 8.29 -5.62 7.34
N LYS A 215 7.20 -5.84 6.59
CA LYS A 215 7.15 -5.71 5.12
C LYS A 215 7.58 -4.34 4.62
N ASP A 216 7.10 -3.27 5.25
CA ASP A 216 7.27 -1.91 4.73
C ASP A 216 8.71 -1.40 4.88
N GLY A 217 9.48 -1.89 5.86
CA GLY A 217 10.91 -1.63 5.94
C GLY A 217 11.68 -2.32 4.81
N GLY A 218 11.28 -3.54 4.44
CA GLY A 218 11.81 -4.22 3.25
C GLY A 218 11.44 -3.52 1.94
N VAL A 219 10.21 -2.99 1.84
CA VAL A 219 9.74 -2.17 0.71
C VAL A 219 10.55 -0.88 0.58
N ALA A 220 10.76 -0.15 1.68
CA ALA A 220 11.58 1.06 1.68
C ALA A 220 13.02 0.78 1.27
N ASN A 221 13.66 -0.25 1.86
CA ASN A 221 15.02 -0.66 1.51
C ASN A 221 15.14 -1.00 0.01
N ARG A 222 14.11 -1.64 -0.57
CA ARG A 222 14.06 -1.89 -2.02
C ARG A 222 13.92 -0.59 -2.81
N GLY A 223 13.07 0.34 -2.39
CA GLY A 223 12.92 1.66 -3.00
C GLY A 223 14.23 2.43 -3.06
N VAL A 224 14.90 2.60 -1.92
CA VAL A 224 16.22 3.24 -1.79
C VAL A 224 17.25 2.56 -2.70
N GLN A 225 17.31 1.22 -2.69
CA GLN A 225 18.20 0.47 -3.57
C GLN A 225 17.96 0.77 -5.05
N GLN A 226 16.71 0.95 -5.48
CA GLN A 226 16.42 1.28 -6.89
C GLN A 226 16.75 2.74 -7.21
N LEU A 227 16.51 3.68 -6.31
CA LEU A 227 16.95 5.07 -6.48
C LEU A 227 18.47 5.15 -6.69
N GLU A 228 19.24 4.47 -5.84
CA GLU A 228 20.70 4.42 -5.93
C GLU A 228 21.20 3.79 -7.24
N ARG A 229 20.50 2.78 -7.76
CA ARG A 229 20.85 2.17 -9.05
C ARG A 229 20.47 3.03 -10.25
N SER A 230 19.37 3.77 -10.14
CA SER A 230 18.85 4.58 -11.24
C SER A 230 19.57 5.91 -11.39
N LYS A 231 20.18 6.45 -10.33
CA LYS A 231 20.81 7.78 -10.34
C LYS A 231 21.87 7.97 -11.43
N ASP A 232 22.65 6.92 -11.73
CA ASP A 232 23.76 6.96 -12.69
C ASP A 232 23.41 6.34 -14.06
N SER A 233 22.16 5.90 -14.25
CA SER A 233 21.75 5.16 -15.45
C SER A 233 21.60 6.02 -16.72
N GLY A 234 21.49 7.34 -16.59
CA GLY A 234 21.16 8.26 -17.68
C GLY A 234 19.72 8.18 -18.20
N GLN A 235 18.98 7.12 -17.86
CA GLN A 235 17.57 6.91 -18.22
C GLN A 235 16.63 7.52 -17.16
N SER A 236 15.56 8.19 -17.60
CA SER A 236 14.52 8.65 -16.66
C SER A 236 13.72 7.47 -16.10
N PHE A 237 13.27 7.57 -14.85
CA PHE A 237 12.53 6.50 -14.18
C PHE A 237 11.16 6.94 -13.65
N PHE A 238 10.24 5.98 -13.61
CA PHE A 238 9.03 5.99 -12.82
C PHE A 238 9.18 4.87 -11.79
N LEU A 239 9.41 5.23 -10.53
CA LEU A 239 9.58 4.30 -9.41
C LEU A 239 8.33 4.35 -8.54
N ALA A 240 7.60 3.24 -8.46
CA ALA A 240 6.42 3.08 -7.63
C ALA A 240 6.75 2.29 -6.36
N VAL A 241 6.50 2.89 -5.19
CA VAL A 241 6.73 2.28 -3.87
C VAL A 241 5.40 2.21 -3.12
N GLY A 242 4.92 1.00 -2.90
CA GLY A 242 3.60 0.74 -2.31
C GLY A 242 3.67 0.19 -0.90
N PHE A 243 3.51 1.04 0.11
CA PHE A 243 3.46 0.64 1.51
C PHE A 243 2.12 -0.01 1.86
N LEU A 244 2.15 -1.02 2.73
CA LEU A 244 0.99 -1.82 3.11
C LEU A 244 0.34 -1.33 4.40
N LYS A 245 1.09 -0.83 5.37
CA LYS A 245 0.50 -0.21 6.55
C LYS A 245 -0.08 1.18 6.16
N PRO A 246 -1.14 1.65 6.82
CA PRO A 246 -1.81 1.08 7.99
C PRO A 246 -2.95 0.07 7.71
N HIS A 247 -3.04 -0.56 6.53
CA HIS A 247 -4.02 -1.67 6.33
C HIS A 247 -3.90 -2.74 7.43
N LEU A 248 -4.99 -3.43 7.78
CA LEU A 248 -4.99 -4.48 8.80
C LEU A 248 -4.08 -5.68 8.46
N PRO A 249 -3.62 -6.46 9.45
CA PRO A 249 -3.59 -6.12 10.87
C PRO A 249 -2.60 -4.96 11.15
N PHE A 250 -2.85 -4.20 12.20
CA PHE A 250 -2.01 -3.09 12.64
C PHE A 250 -0.78 -3.63 13.37
N VAL A 251 0.25 -3.94 12.60
CA VAL A 251 1.52 -4.47 13.09
C VAL A 251 2.63 -3.49 12.75
N ALA A 252 3.39 -3.08 13.77
CA ALA A 252 4.49 -2.15 13.63
C ALA A 252 5.52 -2.40 14.74
N PRO A 253 6.81 -2.07 14.53
CA PRO A 253 7.82 -2.13 15.58
C PRO A 253 7.39 -1.38 16.85
N LYS A 254 7.67 -1.97 18.02
CA LYS A 254 7.32 -1.41 19.34
C LYS A 254 7.65 0.08 19.49
N LYS A 255 8.80 0.52 18.99
CA LYS A 255 9.23 1.93 19.07
C LYS A 255 8.24 2.94 18.47
N TYR A 256 7.35 2.53 17.55
CA TYR A 256 6.32 3.40 16.99
C TYR A 256 5.03 3.40 17.82
N TRP A 257 4.77 2.32 18.57
CA TRP A 257 3.71 2.30 19.58
C TRP A 257 4.08 3.21 20.75
N ASP A 258 5.35 3.18 21.16
CA ASP A 258 5.87 3.98 22.27
C ASP A 258 5.76 5.51 22.06
N LEU A 259 5.38 5.96 20.86
CA LEU A 259 5.09 7.36 20.55
C LEU A 259 3.74 7.84 21.11
N TYR A 260 2.85 6.91 21.50
CA TYR A 260 1.46 7.21 21.82
C TYR A 260 1.08 6.68 23.20
N ASP A 261 0.44 7.55 24.01
CA ASP A 261 -0.29 7.08 25.18
C ASP A 261 -1.71 6.66 24.79
N ARG A 262 -1.96 5.34 24.83
CA ARG A 262 -3.28 4.74 24.52
C ARG A 262 -4.43 5.39 25.29
N ALA A 263 -4.20 5.75 26.55
CA ALA A 263 -5.24 6.30 27.41
C ALA A 263 -5.70 7.68 26.94
N SER A 264 -4.82 8.44 26.30
CA SER A 264 -5.08 9.80 25.82
C SER A 264 -5.76 9.88 24.45
N LEU A 265 -5.74 8.80 23.66
CA LEU A 265 -6.21 8.82 22.27
C LEU A 265 -7.71 9.13 22.16
N PRO A 266 -8.16 10.06 21.30
CA PRO A 266 -9.56 10.39 21.21
C PRO A 266 -10.35 9.26 20.57
N LEU A 267 -11.59 9.07 21.02
CA LEU A 267 -12.57 8.27 20.30
C LEU A 267 -13.36 9.15 19.33
N ALA A 268 -13.92 8.54 18.29
CA ALA A 268 -14.80 9.29 17.40
C ALA A 268 -15.99 9.84 18.20
N PRO A 269 -16.31 11.14 18.09
CA PRO A 269 -17.38 11.75 18.89
C PRO A 269 -18.75 11.19 18.54
N PHE A 270 -18.91 10.74 17.29
CA PHE A 270 -20.12 10.10 16.80
C PHE A 270 -19.90 8.60 16.64
N GLN A 271 -20.65 7.81 17.40
CA GLN A 271 -20.51 6.35 17.50
C GLN A 271 -21.73 5.60 16.92
N GLY A 272 -22.77 6.32 16.48
CA GLY A 272 -24.00 5.77 15.93
C GLY A 272 -24.05 5.81 14.39
N ALA A 273 -25.16 5.34 13.84
CA ALA A 273 -25.52 5.62 12.45
C ALA A 273 -26.11 7.04 12.35
N PRO A 274 -25.85 7.82 11.29
CA PRO A 274 -26.51 9.10 11.08
C PRO A 274 -28.02 8.95 10.99
N ASP A 275 -28.77 9.91 11.55
CA ASP A 275 -30.24 9.90 11.48
C ASP A 275 -30.72 9.88 10.03
N GLY A 276 -31.61 8.95 9.71
CA GLY A 276 -32.17 8.79 8.36
C GLY A 276 -31.22 8.17 7.33
N ALA A 277 -30.02 7.73 7.73
CA ALA A 277 -29.15 6.98 6.83
C ALA A 277 -29.82 5.67 6.39
N PRO A 278 -29.80 5.32 5.09
CA PRO A 278 -30.32 4.04 4.64
C PRO A 278 -29.42 2.91 5.15
N ASP A 279 -29.99 1.74 5.44
CA ASP A 279 -29.26 0.58 5.96
C ASP A 279 -28.04 0.20 5.09
N CYS A 280 -28.14 0.40 3.77
CA CYS A 280 -27.05 0.11 2.84
C CYS A 280 -25.84 1.05 2.94
N ALA A 281 -25.97 2.21 3.60
CA ALA A 281 -24.87 3.14 3.82
C ALA A 281 -24.06 2.81 5.09
N ILE A 282 -24.54 1.90 5.94
CA ILE A 282 -23.89 1.54 7.19
C ILE A 282 -22.97 0.34 6.97
N GLY A 283 -21.66 0.54 7.14
CA GLY A 283 -20.67 -0.53 7.11
C GLY A 283 -20.64 -1.32 8.42
N ASP A 284 -20.21 -2.59 8.37
CA ASP A 284 -20.06 -3.46 9.56
C ASP A 284 -18.61 -3.91 9.80
N TYR A 285 -17.63 -3.05 9.48
CA TYR A 285 -16.20 -3.27 9.76
C TYR A 285 -15.72 -4.69 9.38
N VAL A 286 -16.26 -5.24 8.28
CA VAL A 286 -16.32 -6.68 8.02
C VAL A 286 -14.95 -7.34 8.08
N GLU A 287 -13.92 -6.65 7.59
CA GLU A 287 -12.54 -7.12 7.64
C GLU A 287 -11.95 -7.11 9.06
N ALA A 288 -12.09 -6.01 9.81
CA ALA A 288 -11.59 -5.91 11.18
C ALA A 288 -12.17 -7.02 12.07
N ARG A 289 -13.45 -7.35 11.90
CA ARG A 289 -14.15 -8.43 12.63
C ARG A 289 -13.70 -9.84 12.25
N THR A 290 -12.74 -9.99 11.34
CA THR A 290 -12.09 -11.28 11.05
C THR A 290 -10.85 -11.54 11.92
N TYR A 291 -10.34 -10.52 12.61
CA TYR A 291 -9.16 -10.62 13.45
C TYR A 291 -9.49 -10.86 14.93
N GLY A 292 -8.62 -11.57 15.63
CA GLY A 292 -8.72 -11.76 17.07
C GLY A 292 -8.67 -10.43 17.82
N GLY A 293 -9.38 -10.34 18.95
CA GLY A 293 -9.49 -9.12 19.75
C GLY A 293 -10.57 -8.13 19.26
N VAL A 294 -11.14 -8.33 18.08
CA VAL A 294 -12.28 -7.54 17.58
C VAL A 294 -13.57 -8.35 17.71
N PRO A 295 -14.65 -7.81 18.30
CA PRO A 295 -15.88 -8.56 18.44
C PRO A 295 -16.52 -8.86 17.07
N ALA A 296 -17.05 -10.07 16.92
CA ALA A 296 -17.64 -10.56 15.67
C ALA A 296 -18.91 -9.82 15.25
N ASN A 297 -19.57 -9.13 16.18
CA ASN A 297 -20.78 -8.33 15.97
C ASN A 297 -20.89 -7.25 17.06
N GLY A 298 -21.86 -6.35 16.90
CA GLY A 298 -22.15 -5.32 17.91
C GLY A 298 -21.09 -4.22 18.01
N LEU A 299 -21.23 -3.38 19.03
CA LEU A 299 -20.34 -2.25 19.29
C LEU A 299 -18.95 -2.74 19.73
N ILE A 300 -17.92 -2.03 19.28
CA ILE A 300 -16.54 -2.24 19.73
C ILE A 300 -16.35 -1.43 21.02
N SER A 301 -15.88 -2.09 22.09
CA SER A 301 -15.66 -1.41 23.37
C SER A 301 -14.65 -0.26 23.24
N ASP A 302 -14.79 0.80 24.03
CA ASP A 302 -13.86 1.93 24.07
C ASP A 302 -12.39 1.50 24.21
N ALA A 303 -12.14 0.49 25.04
CA ALA A 303 -10.79 -0.05 25.23
C ALA A 303 -10.24 -0.67 23.94
N THR A 304 -11.06 -1.48 23.24
CA THR A 304 -10.69 -2.06 21.94
C THR A 304 -10.55 -0.99 20.86
N GLN A 305 -11.42 0.01 20.84
CA GLN A 305 -11.31 1.13 19.90
C GLN A 305 -9.97 1.87 20.08
N ARG A 306 -9.61 2.23 21.32
CA ARG A 306 -8.33 2.89 21.61
C ARG A 306 -7.14 2.03 21.24
N GLU A 307 -7.21 0.71 21.45
CA GLU A 307 -6.16 -0.22 21.01
C GLU A 307 -5.99 -0.24 19.49
N LEU A 308 -7.10 -0.28 18.75
CA LEU A 308 -7.09 -0.24 17.28
C LEU A 308 -6.57 1.11 16.76
N ILE A 309 -6.98 2.23 17.37
CA ILE A 309 -6.50 3.57 17.01
C ILE A 309 -5.01 3.71 17.30
N HIS A 310 -4.54 3.23 18.45
CA HIS A 310 -3.12 3.19 18.78
C HIS A 310 -2.34 2.39 17.72
N GLY A 311 -2.80 1.19 17.37
CA GLY A 311 -2.15 0.40 16.34
C GLY A 311 -2.14 1.08 14.97
N TYR A 312 -3.25 1.71 14.58
CA TYR A 312 -3.33 2.48 13.35
C TYR A 312 -2.28 3.61 13.33
N LEU A 313 -2.20 4.44 14.37
CA LEU A 313 -1.25 5.54 14.47
C LEU A 313 0.21 5.06 14.52
N ALA A 314 0.49 3.97 15.24
CA ALA A 314 1.81 3.34 15.23
C ALA A 314 2.22 2.88 13.83
N CYS A 315 1.29 2.28 13.08
CA CYS A 315 1.49 1.93 11.67
C CYS A 315 1.71 3.16 10.77
N VAL A 316 0.99 4.26 11.01
CA VAL A 316 1.17 5.53 10.27
C VAL A 316 2.57 6.08 10.51
N SER A 317 3.03 6.21 11.76
CA SER A 317 4.40 6.67 12.07
C SER A 317 5.48 5.73 11.58
N TYR A 318 5.21 4.41 11.57
CA TYR A 318 6.11 3.44 10.97
C TYR A 318 6.32 3.72 9.48
N VAL A 319 5.24 3.91 8.73
CA VAL A 319 5.30 4.23 7.29
C VAL A 319 5.90 5.60 7.03
N ASP A 320 5.60 6.60 7.86
CA ASP A 320 6.24 7.91 7.80
C ASP A 320 7.77 7.78 7.85
N ALA A 321 8.29 7.04 8.83
CA ALA A 321 9.73 6.79 8.95
C ALA A 321 10.29 5.97 7.77
N GLN A 322 9.47 5.17 7.08
CA GLN A 322 9.87 4.44 5.88
C GLN A 322 9.93 5.34 4.65
N ILE A 323 9.02 6.32 4.55
CA ILE A 323 9.01 7.36 3.50
C ILE A 323 10.21 8.31 3.67
N GLY A 324 10.65 8.57 4.91
CA GLY A 324 11.80 9.43 5.18
C GLY A 324 13.17 8.85 4.77
N LYS A 325 13.26 7.55 4.49
CA LYS A 325 14.49 6.87 4.03
C LYS A 325 14.75 7.12 2.55
#